data_AF-A0A9D9PGR4-F1
#
_entry.id   AF-A0A9D9PGR4-F1
#
_cell.length_a   1.000
_cell.length_b   1.000
_cell.length_c   1.000
_cell.angle_alpha   90.00
_cell.angle_beta   90.00
_cell.angle_gamma   90.00
#
_symmetry.space_group_name_H-M   'P 1'
#
loop_
_entity.id
_entity.type
_entity.pdbx_description
1 polymer ?
#
loop_
_entity_poly.entity_id
_entity_poly.type
_entity_poly.pdbx_seq_one_letter_code
_entity_poly.pdbx_strand_id
1 'polypeptide(L)'
;MEGTIGEIRLFAGTFAPRNWAFCNGQMLQIQENMALFSIMGTKYGGDGRTTFALPKISPVLGEETGTPYDDLNYIICLQGMFPSRSW
;
A
#
# COMPACT_ATOMS: atom_id res chain seq x y z
N MET A 1 8.16 12.17 -0.62
CA MET A 1 8.33 11.26 -1.78
C MET A 1 7.02 11.30 -2.54
N GLU A 2 6.98 12.04 -3.66
CA GLU A 2 5.77 12.09 -4.49
C GLU A 2 5.72 10.81 -5.32
N GLY A 3 4.77 9.94 -4.98
CA GLY A 3 4.50 8.69 -5.69
C GLY A 3 3.19 8.79 -6.47
N THR A 4 2.98 7.87 -7.39
CA THR A 4 1.68 7.70 -8.05
C THR A 4 0.74 6.94 -7.11
N ILE A 5 -0.52 7.36 -6.99
CA ILE A 5 -1.48 6.69 -6.11
C ILE A 5 -1.63 5.23 -6.53
N GLY A 6 -1.53 4.31 -5.56
CA GLY A 6 -1.60 2.87 -5.80
C GLY A 6 -0.28 2.22 -6.22
N GLU A 7 0.81 2.99 -6.33
CA GLU A 7 2.14 2.45 -6.58
C GLU A 7 2.67 1.71 -5.34
N ILE A 8 3.21 0.52 -5.55
CA ILE A 8 3.83 -0.31 -4.51
C ILE A 8 5.35 -0.28 -4.70
N ARG A 9 6.09 0.03 -3.64
CA ARG A 9 7.56 0.06 -3.63
C ARG A 9 8.12 -0.75 -2.46
N LEU A 10 9.32 -1.28 -2.65
CA LEU A 10 10.14 -1.83 -1.56
C LEU A 10 10.73 -0.70 -0.74
N PHE A 11 10.65 -0.84 0.58
CA PHE A 11 11.14 0.13 1.54
C PHE A 11 11.87 -0.60 2.67
N ALA A 12 13.16 -0.31 2.81
CA ALA A 12 14.04 -0.92 3.80
C ALA A 12 13.95 -0.26 5.18
N GLY A 13 12.90 0.52 5.45
CA GLY A 13 12.72 1.23 6.71
C GLY A 13 11.54 0.68 7.50
N THR A 14 11.61 0.84 8.82
CA THR A 14 10.62 0.33 9.78
C THR A 14 9.40 1.26 9.96
N PHE A 15 9.35 2.39 9.25
CA PHE A 15 8.26 3.37 9.34
C PHE A 15 7.70 3.73 7.96
N ALA A 16 6.38 3.90 7.85
CA ALA A 16 5.78 4.37 6.60
C ALA A 16 5.93 5.91 6.50
N PRO A 17 6.55 6.45 5.43
CA PRO A 17 6.62 7.90 5.25
C PRO A 17 5.23 8.50 5.00
N ARG A 18 5.09 9.82 5.17
CA ARG A 18 3.82 10.53 4.94
C ARG A 18 3.29 10.23 3.53
N ASN A 19 1.99 9.94 3.43
CA ASN A 19 1.27 9.52 2.22
C ASN A 19 1.59 8.10 1.73
N TRP A 20 2.28 7.29 2.54
CA TRP A 20 2.52 5.89 2.28
C TRP A 20 2.02 5.05 3.46
N ALA A 21 1.69 3.79 3.18
CA ALA A 21 1.30 2.83 4.20
C ALA A 21 1.89 1.47 3.89
N PHE A 22 2.12 0.66 4.92
CA PHE A 22 2.56 -0.72 4.72
C PHE A 22 1.45 -1.57 4.11
N CYS A 23 1.84 -2.42 3.16
CA CYS A 23 0.97 -3.44 2.56
C CYS A 23 0.77 -4.63 3.51
N ASN A 24 0.21 -4.40 4.69
CA ASN A 24 0.00 -5.41 5.73
C ASN A 24 -1.46 -5.89 5.86
N GLY A 25 -2.36 -5.42 4.99
CA GLY A 25 -3.80 -5.71 5.11
C GLY A 25 -4.58 -4.78 6.04
N GLN A 26 -4.02 -3.63 6.44
CA GLN A 26 -4.74 -2.64 7.24
C GLN A 26 -6.00 -2.11 6.52
N MET A 27 -7.03 -1.81 7.30
CA MET A 27 -8.26 -1.19 6.82
C MET A 27 -8.12 0.33 6.83
N LEU A 28 -8.50 0.97 5.72
CA LEU A 28 -8.49 2.42 5.56
C LEU A 28 -9.89 2.93 5.24
N GLN A 29 -10.16 4.17 5.66
CA GLN A 29 -11.40 4.87 5.34
C GLN A 29 -11.39 5.30 3.86
N ILE A 30 -12.46 4.95 3.14
CA ILE A 30 -12.66 5.33 1.74
C ILE A 30 -12.74 6.85 1.62
N GLN A 31 -13.42 7.53 2.55
CA GLN A 31 -13.62 8.99 2.50
C GLN A 31 -12.30 9.77 2.45
N GLU A 32 -11.27 9.29 3.14
CA GLU A 32 -9.95 9.93 3.18
C GLU A 32 -9.03 9.49 2.02
N ASN A 33 -9.35 8.38 1.36
CA ASN A 33 -8.51 7.73 0.35
C ASN A 33 -9.31 7.40 -0.93
N MET A 34 -10.26 8.25 -1.31
CA MET A 34 -11.17 8.01 -2.45
C MET A 34 -10.40 7.73 -3.76
N ALA A 35 -9.28 8.42 -3.96
CA ALA A 35 -8.45 8.25 -5.15
C ALA A 35 -7.80 6.85 -5.22
N LEU A 36 -7.30 6.34 -4.08
CA LEU A 36 -6.74 4.99 -3.99
C LEU A 36 -7.84 3.93 -4.15
N PHE A 37 -8.99 4.15 -3.51
CA PHE A 37 -10.16 3.28 -3.65
C PHE A 37 -10.65 3.20 -5.09
N SER A 38 -10.63 4.30 -5.85
CA SER A 38 -10.99 4.30 -7.26
C SER A 38 -10.07 3.42 -8.13
N ILE A 39 -8.85 3.11 -7.67
CA ILE A 39 -7.87 2.28 -8.38
C ILE A 39 -7.94 0.82 -7.91
N MET A 40 -7.93 0.58 -6.60
CA MET A 40 -7.90 -0.78 -6.03
C MET A 40 -9.28 -1.41 -5.78
N GLY A 41 -10.30 -0.59 -5.53
CA GLY A 41 -11.61 -1.03 -5.07
C GLY A 41 -11.56 -1.78 -3.74
N THR A 42 -12.42 -2.79 -3.58
CA THR A 42 -12.52 -3.66 -2.41
C THR A 42 -11.78 -5.00 -2.57
N LYS A 43 -10.86 -5.09 -3.53
CA LYS A 43 -10.24 -6.37 -3.93
C LYS A 43 -9.57 -7.12 -2.77
N TYR A 44 -9.07 -6.39 -1.78
CA TYR A 44 -8.35 -6.94 -0.64
C TYR A 44 -9.18 -7.01 0.65
N GLY A 45 -10.46 -6.64 0.60
CA GLY A 45 -11.39 -6.63 1.73
C GLY A 45 -11.97 -5.24 2.04
N GLY A 46 -12.71 -5.17 3.14
CA GLY A 46 -13.53 -4.01 3.53
C GLY A 46 -14.98 -4.12 3.07
N ASP A 47 -15.82 -3.20 3.53
CA ASP A 47 -17.26 -3.14 3.23
C ASP A 47 -17.58 -2.42 1.92
N GLY A 48 -16.59 -1.73 1.32
CA GLY A 48 -16.76 -1.02 0.03
C GLY A 48 -17.65 0.20 0.07
N ARG A 49 -18.15 0.56 1.24
CA ARG A 49 -18.98 1.74 1.48
C ARG A 49 -18.25 2.75 2.36
N THR A 50 -17.65 2.27 3.44
CA THR A 50 -16.93 3.11 4.42
C THR A 50 -15.43 2.82 4.44
N THR A 51 -15.05 1.55 4.30
CA THR A 51 -13.67 1.06 4.40
C THR A 51 -13.29 0.13 3.25
N PHE A 52 -11.98 0.10 3.00
CA PHE A 52 -11.34 -0.84 2.11
C PHE A 52 -10.04 -1.32 2.75
N ALA A 53 -9.64 -2.56 2.47
CA ALA A 53 -8.38 -3.09 2.96
C ALA A 53 -7.25 -2.86 1.95
N LEU A 54 -6.04 -2.65 2.47
CA LEU A 54 -4.82 -2.69 1.67
C LEU A 54 -4.43 -4.13 1.30
N PRO A 55 -3.63 -4.33 0.25
CA PRO A 55 -3.03 -5.63 0.00
C PRO A 55 -2.19 -6.07 1.19
N LYS A 56 -2.31 -7.35 1.58
CA LYS A 56 -1.41 -8.00 2.52
C LYS A 56 -0.30 -8.69 1.74
N ILE A 57 0.85 -8.04 1.66
CA ILE A 57 2.07 -8.55 1.04
C ILE A 57 3.04 -8.81 2.18
N SER A 58 3.28 -10.09 2.45
CA SER A 58 4.38 -10.45 3.34
C SER A 58 5.70 -9.97 2.74
N PRO A 59 6.66 -9.51 3.56
CA PRO A 59 8.01 -9.26 3.06
C PRO A 59 8.51 -10.51 2.30
N VAL A 60 9.29 -10.29 1.24
CA VAL A 60 9.74 -11.35 0.32
C VAL A 60 10.52 -12.47 1.02
N LEU A 61 10.96 -12.24 2.24
CA LEU A 61 11.79 -13.16 2.99
C LEU A 61 11.06 -13.43 4.31
N GLY A 62 10.34 -14.54 4.34
CA GLY A 62 9.88 -15.12 5.60
C GLY A 62 11.08 -15.42 6.48
N GLU A 63 10.85 -15.34 7.78
CA GLU A 63 11.68 -15.64 8.96
C GLU A 63 12.59 -16.91 8.87
N GLU A 64 12.53 -17.66 7.78
CA GLU A 64 13.06 -19.02 7.58
C GLU A 64 14.28 -19.11 6.65
N THR A 65 14.73 -18.02 6.03
CA THR A 65 15.98 -18.03 5.22
C THR A 65 16.90 -16.90 5.67
N GLY A 66 17.90 -17.22 6.50
CA GLY A 66 18.92 -16.33 7.06
C GLY A 66 19.72 -15.56 5.99
N THR A 67 19.04 -14.61 5.37
CA THR A 67 19.52 -13.72 4.33
C THR A 67 19.53 -12.30 4.89
N PRO A 68 20.52 -11.47 4.54
CA PRO A 68 20.79 -10.20 5.22
C PRO A 68 19.77 -9.07 4.94
N TYR A 69 18.54 -9.39 4.51
CA TYR A 69 17.54 -8.42 4.04
C TYR A 69 16.22 -8.50 4.82
N ASP A 70 16.30 -8.65 6.15
CA ASP A 70 15.16 -8.78 7.07
C ASP A 70 14.22 -7.56 7.08
N ASP A 71 14.72 -6.37 6.72
CA ASP A 71 13.98 -5.11 6.89
C ASP A 71 13.21 -4.62 5.63
N LEU A 72 13.13 -5.44 4.57
CA LEU A 72 12.46 -5.04 3.33
C LEU A 72 10.94 -5.18 3.43
N ASN A 73 10.27 -4.05 3.61
CA ASN A 73 8.82 -3.94 3.69
C ASN A 73 8.23 -3.39 2.39
N TYR A 74 6.99 -3.77 2.09
CA TYR A 74 6.23 -3.18 0.98
C TYR A 74 5.40 -2.01 1.47
N ILE A 75 5.56 -0.86 0.83
CA ILE A 75 4.74 0.32 1.05
C ILE A 75 3.93 0.66 -0.20
N ILE A 76 2.71 1.15 0.00
CA ILE A 76 1.81 1.64 -1.05
C ILE A 76 1.56 3.12 -0.87
N CYS A 77 1.55 3.86 -1.97
CA CYS A 77 1.23 5.29 -1.96
C CYS A 77 -0.28 5.51 -1.81
N LEU A 78 -0.68 6.14 -0.70
CA LEU A 78 -2.07 6.48 -0.37
C LEU A 78 -2.52 7.77 -1.05
N GLN A 79 -1.64 8.77 -1.13
CA GLN A 79 -1.93 10.11 -1.62
C GLN A 79 -0.77 10.62 -2.47
N GLY A 80 -1.06 11.11 -3.67
CA GLY A 80 -0.03 11.51 -4.63
C GLY A 80 -0.61 11.85 -5.99
N MET A 81 0.19 11.70 -7.03
CA MET A 81 -0.28 11.95 -8.40
C MET A 81 -1.27 10.85 -8.81
N PHE A 82 -2.48 11.24 -9.22
CA PHE A 82 -3.42 10.27 -9.78
C PHE A 82 -2.87 9.77 -11.13
N PRO A 83 -2.81 8.46 -11.40
CA PRO A 83 -2.34 7.96 -12.68
C PRO A 83 -3.30 8.39 -13.80
N SER A 84 -2.93 9.44 -14.55
CA SER A 84 -3.62 9.79 -15.79
C SER A 84 -3.34 8.69 -16.82
N ARG A 85 -4.35 7.88 -17.16
CA ARG A 85 -4.23 6.91 -18.26
C ARG A 85 -4.05 7.69 -19.57
N SER A 86 -2.83 7.74 -20.09
CA SER A 86 -2.57 8.17 -21.47
C SER A 86 -3.16 7.11 -22.39
N TRP A 87 -4.24 7.48 -23.09
CA TRP A 87 -4.83 6.72 -24.18
C TRP A 87 -3.92 6.73 -25.42
#